data_AF-A0A7X5I955-F1
#
_entry.id   AF-A0A7X5I955-F1
#
_cell.length_a   1.000
_cell.length_b   1.000
_cell.length_c   1.000
_cell.angle_alpha   90.00
_cell.angle_beta   90.00
_cell.angle_gamma   90.00
#
_symmetry.space_group_name_H-M   'P 1'
#
loop_
_entity.id
_entity.type
_entity.pdbx_description
1 polymer ?
#
loop_
_entity_poly.entity_id
_entity_poly.type
_entity_poly.pdbx_seq_one_letter_code
_entity_poly.pdbx_strand_id
1 'polypeptide(L)'
;MRRRHVYLALLAVLTVCTLLKSQKRFTYESVEKGSTAAFWQPDWFSIISGEINRKRIHLRVDGQEVTDKRFPLKMSAEGHFLIPVPLLAEGFSCSAHVYGGKRLVMERGVTRAEIDEGSRVLSVNGKEVSLEAELAEEDGLYYLPLSAVEQAFSYKRDWNAAANTMELTYIGRETGYLPDRYDYREAGRVPRVKNQGSLGTCWAFASLMALESRLLPEQEVSFSEDHMSLRNSFHMDQNAGGEYTMSMAYLLAWQGPVLEEQDVYGDGYSPRGLKPVCHVQEIQVLPSRDYEAIKRAVYLYGGVQSSLYTSMVTGKRDSRYYNKSQGAYYYNGNARPNHDVVIIGWDDSYPRENFSVAPEADGAFICANSWGGEFGDEGYFYVSYYDVNIGIHNVLYSRVDEADRFHHIYQSDLCGWVGQLGYGRENAYFANVYTAGKGEELVAAGFYATGPDTSYEVYVVTGFEGSAQLGRRRRTASGKLKSAGFYTIDFETPIVLPDGEKFAVIVNITTPGSVHPVAIEYNSPDKKLKADISDGEGYISFRGTSWERVEESQKCNVCLKAYTRDREREEKHER
;
A
#
# COMPACT_ATOMS: atom_id res chain seq x y z
N MET A 1 54.05 49.28 -22.46
CA MET A 1 54.04 48.67 -21.10
C MET A 1 53.10 49.34 -20.10
N ARG A 2 52.93 50.68 -20.06
CA ARG A 2 52.10 51.37 -19.04
C ARG A 2 50.60 51.01 -18.99
N ARG A 3 49.93 50.72 -20.12
CA ARG A 3 48.48 50.39 -20.11
C ARG A 3 48.15 49.01 -19.51
N ARG A 4 49.05 48.04 -19.62
CA ARG A 4 48.83 46.66 -19.13
C ARG A 4 48.83 46.58 -17.60
N HIS A 5 49.63 47.42 -16.94
CA HIS A 5 49.67 47.53 -15.49
C HIS A 5 48.43 48.21 -14.90
N VAL A 6 47.81 49.14 -15.63
CA VAL A 6 46.55 49.78 -15.20
C VAL A 6 45.38 48.80 -15.27
N TYR A 7 45.30 47.95 -16.31
CA TYR A 7 44.28 46.90 -16.39
C TYR A 7 44.46 45.81 -15.32
N LEU A 8 45.70 45.41 -15.02
CA LEU A 8 45.98 44.47 -13.94
C LEU A 8 45.64 45.05 -12.57
N ALA A 9 45.89 46.34 -12.34
CA ALA A 9 45.50 47.02 -11.11
C ALA A 9 43.98 47.13 -10.97
N LEU A 10 43.27 47.49 -12.04
CA LEU A 10 41.81 47.54 -12.05
C LEU A 10 41.18 46.16 -11.85
N LEU A 11 41.74 45.11 -12.46
CA LEU A 11 41.30 43.74 -12.25
C LEU A 11 41.53 43.31 -10.80
N ALA A 12 42.70 43.62 -10.22
CA ALA A 12 42.98 43.33 -8.82
C ALA A 12 42.02 44.05 -7.88
N VAL A 13 41.71 45.32 -8.14
CA VAL A 13 40.71 46.09 -7.38
C VAL A 13 39.33 45.47 -7.53
N LEU A 14 38.93 45.07 -8.74
CA LEU A 14 37.64 44.41 -8.97
C LEU A 14 37.54 43.07 -8.24
N THR A 15 38.61 42.26 -8.26
CA THR A 15 38.70 40.98 -7.53
C THR A 15 38.66 41.19 -6.02
N VAL A 16 39.32 42.24 -5.51
CA VAL A 16 39.25 42.60 -4.09
C VAL A 16 37.84 43.09 -3.74
N CYS A 17 37.20 43.89 -4.59
CA CYS A 17 35.83 44.33 -4.37
C CYS A 17 34.81 43.19 -4.46
N THR A 18 35.00 42.20 -5.34
CA THR A 18 34.14 41.01 -5.40
C THR A 18 34.38 40.07 -4.23
N LEU A 19 35.63 39.90 -3.76
CA LEU A 19 35.93 39.16 -2.54
C LEU A 19 35.37 39.84 -1.28
N LEU A 20 35.39 41.18 -1.23
CA LEU A 20 34.76 41.97 -0.17
C LEU A 20 33.22 41.94 -0.24
N LYS A 21 32.63 41.83 -1.45
CA LYS A 21 31.17 41.63 -1.63
C LYS A 21 30.73 40.20 -1.35
N SER A 22 31.57 39.20 -1.64
CA SER A 22 31.28 37.77 -1.41
C SER A 22 31.55 37.34 0.02
N GLN A 23 32.35 38.11 0.78
CA GLN A 23 32.27 38.11 2.23
C GLN A 23 30.95 38.78 2.66
N LYS A 24 29.83 38.09 2.48
CA LYS A 24 28.77 38.18 3.49
C LYS A 24 29.46 37.88 4.81
N ARG A 25 29.67 38.91 5.63
CA ARG A 25 30.23 38.78 6.97
C ARG A 25 29.33 37.82 7.74
N PHE A 26 29.72 36.57 7.84
CA PHE A 26 29.38 35.77 9.00
C PHE A 26 30.08 36.46 10.17
N THR A 27 29.35 37.32 10.88
CA THR A 27 29.76 37.73 12.21
C THR A 27 29.68 36.48 13.07
N TYR A 28 30.84 35.89 13.36
CA TYR A 28 30.96 34.94 14.46
C TYR A 28 30.74 35.72 15.75
N GLU A 29 29.55 35.61 16.32
CA GLU A 29 29.35 35.99 17.71
C GLU A 29 29.90 34.85 18.58
N SER A 30 30.88 35.17 19.42
CA SER A 30 31.32 34.25 20.47
C SER A 30 30.32 34.31 21.62
N VAL A 31 29.72 33.17 21.95
CA VAL A 31 28.89 33.03 23.16
C VAL A 31 29.83 33.04 24.38
N GLU A 32 29.76 34.09 25.20
CA GLU A 32 30.44 34.08 26.50
C GLU A 32 29.77 33.05 27.42
N LYS A 33 30.60 32.21 28.06
CA LYS A 33 30.16 31.21 29.03
C LYS A 33 29.40 31.91 30.17
N GLY A 34 28.08 31.77 30.20
CA GLY A 34 27.20 32.38 31.22
C GLY A 34 26.06 33.26 30.67
N SER A 35 25.94 33.43 29.35
CA SER A 35 24.83 34.15 28.72
C SER A 35 23.64 33.20 28.43
N THR A 36 22.42 33.57 28.87
CA THR A 36 21.21 32.73 28.81
C THR A 36 20.24 33.08 27.69
N ALA A 37 20.61 33.96 26.76
CA ALA A 37 19.73 34.34 25.65
C ALA A 37 20.54 34.58 24.37
N ALA A 38 20.64 33.55 23.53
CA ALA A 38 20.96 33.75 22.12
C ALA A 38 19.69 34.30 21.44
N PHE A 39 19.77 35.51 20.89
CA PHE A 39 18.72 36.04 20.01
C PHE A 39 18.89 35.37 18.64
N TRP A 40 18.14 34.30 18.41
CA TRP A 40 18.06 33.68 17.09
C TRP A 40 17.41 34.69 16.13
N GLN A 41 18.04 34.94 14.98
CA GLN A 41 17.41 35.75 13.94
C GLN A 41 16.09 35.08 13.51
N PRO A 42 15.04 35.86 13.19
CA PRO A 42 13.74 35.29 12.79
C PRO A 42 13.84 34.25 11.66
N ASP A 43 14.80 34.42 10.76
CA ASP A 43 14.99 33.55 9.59
C ASP A 43 15.83 32.29 9.88
N TRP A 44 16.33 32.12 11.10
CA TRP A 44 17.24 31.02 11.46
C TRP A 44 16.60 29.64 11.24
N PHE A 45 15.36 29.46 11.68
CA PHE A 45 14.63 28.19 11.48
C PHE A 45 14.27 27.94 10.02
N SER A 46 14.02 28.99 9.24
CA SER A 46 13.80 28.88 7.79
C SER A 46 15.06 28.39 7.07
N ILE A 47 16.24 28.89 7.46
CA ILE A 47 17.52 28.43 6.89
C ILE A 47 17.80 26.98 7.29
N ILE A 48 17.62 26.65 8.58
CA ILE A 48 17.86 25.29 9.09
C ILE A 48 16.91 24.27 8.48
N SER A 49 15.61 24.55 8.44
CA SER A 49 14.62 23.64 7.83
C SER A 49 14.96 23.40 6.36
N GLY A 50 15.38 24.42 5.63
CA GLY A 50 15.88 24.29 4.27
C GLY A 50 17.12 23.41 4.12
N GLU A 51 18.01 23.35 5.12
CA GLU A 51 19.17 22.44 5.11
C GLU A 51 18.79 21.01 5.53
N ILE A 52 17.97 20.88 6.58
CA ILE A 52 17.50 19.60 7.11
C ILE A 52 16.66 18.88 6.07
N ASN A 53 15.67 19.55 5.47
CA ASN A 53 14.76 18.94 4.49
C ASN A 53 15.45 18.60 3.15
N ARG A 54 16.63 19.17 2.85
CA ARG A 54 17.44 18.76 1.69
C ARG A 54 17.99 17.34 1.84
N LYS A 55 18.13 16.87 3.08
CA LYS A 55 18.53 15.51 3.39
C LYS A 55 17.32 14.75 3.91
N ARG A 56 17.21 13.48 3.57
CA ARG A 56 16.15 12.63 4.10
C ARG A 56 16.26 12.55 5.62
N ILE A 57 15.18 12.88 6.32
CA ILE A 57 15.09 12.67 7.76
C ILE A 57 14.72 11.21 8.00
N HIS A 58 15.58 10.47 8.70
CA HIS A 58 15.34 9.07 9.06
C HIS A 58 14.46 9.01 10.30
N LEU A 59 13.31 8.33 10.20
CA LEU A 59 12.42 8.12 11.34
C LEU A 59 12.64 6.73 11.91
N ARG A 60 12.88 6.67 13.21
CA ARG A 60 12.90 5.43 13.98
C ARG A 60 11.84 5.47 15.08
N VAL A 61 11.07 4.40 15.19
CA VAL A 61 10.08 4.22 16.26
C VAL A 61 10.42 2.94 17.01
N ASP A 62 10.63 3.07 18.32
CA ASP A 62 11.01 1.96 19.20
C ASP A 62 12.23 1.16 18.67
N GLY A 63 13.21 1.89 18.13
CA GLY A 63 14.44 1.35 17.56
C GLY A 63 14.32 0.78 16.14
N GLN A 64 13.13 0.69 15.56
CA GLN A 64 12.89 0.21 14.19
C GLN A 64 12.80 1.39 13.22
N GLU A 65 13.40 1.25 12.03
CA GLU A 65 13.30 2.29 10.99
C GLU A 65 11.94 2.22 10.28
N VAL A 66 11.25 3.37 10.19
CA VAL A 66 9.91 3.54 9.60
C VAL A 66 9.94 4.60 8.48
N THR A 67 11.12 4.91 7.97
CA THR A 67 11.27 5.93 6.92
C THR A 67 10.64 5.44 5.61
N ASP A 68 9.65 6.15 5.08
CA ASP A 68 9.09 5.91 3.74
C ASP A 68 9.58 6.96 2.72
N LYS A 69 9.82 6.53 1.48
CA LYS A 69 10.26 7.41 0.39
C LYS A 69 9.16 8.33 -0.12
N ARG A 70 7.93 7.85 -0.12
CA ARG A 70 6.72 8.55 -0.58
C ARG A 70 6.25 9.57 0.44
N PHE A 71 6.54 9.35 1.72
CA PHE A 71 6.03 10.15 2.82
C PHE A 71 7.20 10.64 3.71
N PRO A 72 7.98 11.65 3.27
CA PRO A 72 9.11 12.14 4.04
C PRO A 72 8.66 12.91 5.29
N LEU A 73 9.29 12.63 6.43
CA LEU A 73 9.27 13.52 7.60
C LEU A 73 9.97 14.83 7.23
N LYS A 74 9.44 15.97 7.70
CA LYS A 74 9.97 17.30 7.40
C LYS A 74 10.04 18.20 8.62
N MET A 75 10.75 19.32 8.50
CA MET A 75 10.76 20.41 9.48
C MET A 75 10.13 21.67 8.86
N SER A 76 9.20 22.31 9.56
CA SER A 76 8.56 23.56 9.11
C SER A 76 9.53 24.75 9.18
N ALA A 77 9.18 25.87 8.56
CA ALA A 77 9.98 27.09 8.58
C ALA A 77 10.12 27.70 9.99
N GLU A 78 9.18 27.37 10.88
CA GLU A 78 9.16 27.74 12.30
C GLU A 78 9.98 26.76 13.16
N GLY A 79 10.46 25.66 12.57
CA GLY A 79 11.33 24.69 13.21
C GLY A 79 10.63 23.53 13.92
N HIS A 80 9.40 23.20 13.52
CA HIS A 80 8.66 22.07 14.07
C HIS A 80 8.77 20.86 13.14
N PHE A 81 8.98 19.67 13.70
CA PHE A 81 8.97 18.44 12.91
C PHE A 81 7.53 18.01 12.63
N LEU A 82 7.25 17.71 11.37
CA LEU A 82 5.94 17.34 10.86
C LEU A 82 6.00 15.92 10.27
N ILE A 83 5.10 15.06 10.74
CA ILE A 83 4.93 13.68 10.30
C ILE A 83 3.79 13.57 9.29
N PRO A 84 4.02 13.00 8.10
CA PRO A 84 2.95 12.73 7.16
C PRO A 84 2.03 11.64 7.72
N VAL A 85 0.72 11.87 7.64
CA VAL A 85 -0.31 11.00 8.22
C VAL A 85 -0.16 9.51 7.84
N PRO A 86 0.18 9.12 6.59
CA PRO A 86 0.38 7.72 6.24
C PRO A 86 1.42 6.96 7.08
N LEU A 87 2.43 7.64 7.65
CA LEU A 87 3.42 6.99 8.51
C LEU A 87 2.87 6.59 9.90
N LEU A 88 1.70 7.09 10.29
CA LEU A 88 1.09 6.76 11.59
C LEU A 88 0.69 5.29 11.68
N ALA A 89 0.18 4.71 10.60
CA ALA A 89 -0.22 3.31 10.54
C ALA A 89 0.98 2.37 10.69
N GLU A 90 2.04 2.58 9.92
CA GLU A 90 3.23 1.73 9.92
C GLU A 90 4.08 1.91 11.17
N GLY A 91 4.33 3.16 11.57
CA GLY A 91 5.26 3.47 12.66
C GLY A 91 4.68 3.33 14.06
N PHE A 92 3.40 3.59 14.22
CA PHE A 92 2.79 3.73 15.56
C PHE A 92 1.64 2.75 15.79
N SER A 93 1.30 1.94 14.78
CA SER A 93 0.09 1.12 14.76
C SER A 93 -1.15 1.94 15.12
N CYS A 94 -1.24 3.11 14.51
CA CYS A 94 -2.32 4.07 14.70
C CYS A 94 -3.19 4.13 13.44
N SER A 95 -4.49 3.87 13.59
CA SER A 95 -5.47 4.14 12.54
C SER A 95 -5.58 5.66 12.38
N ALA A 96 -5.40 6.19 11.18
CA ALA A 96 -5.37 7.64 10.96
C ALA A 96 -6.06 7.99 9.65
N HIS A 97 -7.18 8.70 9.75
CA HIS A 97 -8.08 8.97 8.62
C HIS A 97 -8.61 10.39 8.62
N VAL A 98 -8.76 10.97 7.42
CA VAL A 98 -9.25 12.34 7.23
C VAL A 98 -10.71 12.33 6.83
N TYR A 99 -11.57 12.81 7.72
CA TYR A 99 -13.01 12.89 7.52
C TYR A 99 -13.40 14.24 6.92
N GLY A 100 -14.26 14.21 5.89
CA GLY A 100 -14.78 15.41 5.23
C GLY A 100 -13.69 16.31 4.64
N GLY A 101 -12.51 15.74 4.37
CA GLY A 101 -11.35 16.45 3.84
C GLY A 101 -10.81 17.55 4.76
N LYS A 102 -11.06 17.50 6.07
CA LYS A 102 -10.61 18.52 7.03
C LYS A 102 -10.25 18.00 8.41
N ARG A 103 -10.90 16.93 8.89
CA ARG A 103 -10.73 16.46 10.26
C ARG A 103 -9.96 15.16 10.29
N LEU A 104 -8.73 15.20 10.80
CA LEU A 104 -7.94 14.00 11.05
C LEU A 104 -8.39 13.36 12.35
N VAL A 105 -8.79 12.08 12.28
CA VAL A 105 -9.09 11.22 13.43
C VAL A 105 -8.01 10.16 13.51
N MET A 106 -7.40 10.04 14.68
CA MET A 106 -6.33 9.08 14.97
C MET A 106 -6.74 8.19 16.13
N GLU A 107 -6.62 6.89 15.96
CA GLU A 107 -7.02 5.89 16.96
C GLU A 107 -5.85 4.94 17.22
N ARG A 108 -5.58 4.67 18.51
CA ARG A 108 -4.61 3.67 18.94
C ARG A 108 -5.03 3.08 20.27
N GLY A 109 -5.42 1.81 20.28
CA GLY A 109 -5.97 1.14 21.46
C GLY A 109 -7.22 1.87 21.95
N VAL A 110 -7.19 2.32 23.21
CA VAL A 110 -8.28 3.09 23.83
C VAL A 110 -8.16 4.61 23.64
N THR A 111 -7.11 5.07 22.97
CA THR A 111 -6.89 6.50 22.72
C THR A 111 -7.46 6.90 21.37
N ARG A 112 -8.32 7.91 21.38
CA ARG A 112 -8.83 8.61 20.20
C ARG A 112 -8.39 10.07 20.25
N ALA A 113 -7.75 10.53 19.17
CA ALA A 113 -7.27 11.89 19.03
C ALA A 113 -7.82 12.52 17.74
N GLU A 114 -8.23 13.79 17.81
CA GLU A 114 -8.87 14.51 16.69
C GLU A 114 -8.29 15.91 16.54
N ILE A 115 -8.07 16.33 15.29
CA ILE A 115 -7.61 17.67 14.96
C ILE A 115 -8.14 18.09 13.59
N ASP A 116 -8.64 19.32 13.51
CA ASP A 116 -9.07 19.94 12.25
C ASP A 116 -7.89 20.59 11.52
N GLU A 117 -7.94 20.61 10.20
CA GLU A 117 -7.01 21.31 9.32
C GLU A 117 -6.88 22.78 9.73
N GLY A 118 -5.63 23.27 9.79
CA GLY A 118 -5.31 24.63 10.24
C GLY A 118 -5.47 24.86 11.76
N SER A 119 -5.92 23.86 12.51
CA SER A 119 -6.02 23.95 13.97
C SER A 119 -4.68 23.60 14.63
N ARG A 120 -4.41 24.24 15.77
CA ARG A 120 -3.35 23.86 16.73
C ARG A 120 -3.91 23.21 17.99
N VAL A 121 -5.20 22.86 17.99
CA VAL A 121 -5.89 22.24 19.13
C VAL A 121 -6.20 20.80 18.78
N LEU A 122 -5.59 19.90 19.54
CA LEU A 122 -5.81 18.46 19.50
C LEU A 122 -6.78 18.06 20.61
N SER A 123 -7.86 17.37 20.28
CA SER A 123 -8.70 16.71 21.27
C SER A 123 -8.20 15.29 21.50
N VAL A 124 -7.82 14.92 22.72
CA VAL A 124 -7.41 13.56 23.09
C VAL A 124 -8.41 13.02 24.10
N ASN A 125 -9.19 12.01 23.72
CA ASN A 125 -10.30 11.46 24.51
C ASN A 125 -11.25 12.55 25.05
N GLY A 126 -11.53 13.56 24.20
CA GLY A 126 -12.40 14.70 24.53
C GLY A 126 -11.74 15.82 25.34
N LYS A 127 -10.43 15.73 25.63
CA LYS A 127 -9.68 16.80 26.31
C LYS A 127 -8.80 17.56 25.32
N GLU A 128 -8.92 18.86 25.32
CA GLU A 128 -8.14 19.72 24.43
C GLU A 128 -6.70 19.92 24.91
N VAL A 129 -5.79 19.92 23.94
CA VAL A 129 -4.35 20.08 24.11
C VAL A 129 -3.83 20.99 23.00
N SER A 130 -3.04 22.01 23.36
CA SER A 130 -2.41 22.90 22.38
C SER A 130 -1.15 22.29 21.79
N LEU A 131 -0.96 22.46 20.49
CA LEU A 131 0.19 22.00 19.72
C LEU A 131 1.11 23.16 19.32
N GLU A 132 2.35 22.82 18.98
CA GLU A 132 3.36 23.80 18.54
C GLU A 132 3.12 24.31 17.11
N ALA A 133 2.51 23.49 16.25
CA ALA A 133 2.12 23.82 14.89
C ALA A 133 0.73 23.28 14.55
N GLU A 134 0.22 23.65 13.39
CA GLU A 134 -1.10 23.21 12.90
C GLU A 134 -1.03 21.88 12.15
N LEU A 135 -2.17 21.20 12.03
CA LEU A 135 -2.34 20.19 10.98
C LEU A 135 -2.34 20.92 9.62
N ALA A 136 -1.36 20.62 8.78
CA ALA A 136 -1.21 21.24 7.46
C ALA A 136 -1.49 20.22 6.35
N GLU A 137 -2.03 20.68 5.22
CA GLU A 137 -2.21 19.93 3.99
C GLU A 137 -1.29 20.51 2.92
N GLU A 138 -0.49 19.65 2.29
CA GLU A 138 0.42 20.03 1.19
C GLU A 138 0.36 18.95 0.09
N ASP A 139 -0.03 19.34 -1.12
CA ASP A 139 -0.07 18.50 -2.32
C ASP A 139 -0.86 17.18 -2.16
N GLY A 140 -1.99 17.24 -1.47
CA GLY A 140 -2.86 16.11 -1.13
C GLY A 140 -2.41 15.32 0.10
N LEU A 141 -1.33 15.73 0.78
CA LEU A 141 -0.76 15.02 1.92
C LEU A 141 -0.86 15.82 3.21
N TYR A 142 -1.50 15.23 4.20
CA TYR A 142 -1.61 15.81 5.54
C TYR A 142 -0.35 15.58 6.37
N TYR A 143 0.07 16.65 7.06
CA TYR A 143 1.24 16.71 7.94
C TYR A 143 0.83 17.14 9.34
N LEU A 144 1.05 16.25 10.30
CA LEU A 144 0.77 16.46 11.71
C LEU A 144 2.06 16.86 12.45
N PRO A 145 2.05 17.83 13.38
CA PRO A 145 3.22 18.08 14.22
C PRO A 145 3.54 16.87 15.11
N LEU A 146 4.82 16.52 15.23
CA LEU A 146 5.25 15.39 16.07
C LEU A 146 4.78 15.53 17.53
N SER A 147 4.62 16.75 18.04
CA SER A 147 4.06 17.00 19.38
C SER A 147 2.67 16.41 19.58
N ALA A 148 1.88 16.21 18.52
CA ALA A 148 0.58 15.55 18.61
C ALA A 148 0.74 14.06 18.91
N VAL A 149 1.70 13.38 18.27
CA VAL A 149 2.02 11.97 18.52
C VAL A 149 2.58 11.79 19.94
N GLU A 150 3.46 12.69 20.37
CA GLU A 150 4.02 12.69 21.73
C GLU A 150 2.93 12.78 22.79
N GLN A 151 1.97 13.70 22.61
CA GLN A 151 0.92 13.99 23.59
C GLN A 151 -0.25 13.00 23.53
N ALA A 152 -0.68 12.55 22.35
CA ALA A 152 -1.76 11.58 22.22
C ALA A 152 -1.31 10.18 22.59
N PHE A 153 -0.14 9.75 22.11
CA PHE A 153 0.26 8.35 22.13
C PHE A 153 1.43 8.03 23.05
N SER A 154 1.82 8.98 23.92
CA SER A 154 2.88 8.80 24.92
C SER A 154 4.22 8.40 24.32
N TYR A 155 4.64 9.13 23.28
CA TYR A 155 5.98 9.00 22.70
C TYR A 155 6.88 10.13 23.16
N LYS A 156 8.17 9.83 23.26
CA LYS A 156 9.22 10.82 23.51
C LYS A 156 10.13 10.91 22.29
N ARG A 157 10.37 12.13 21.80
CA ARG A 157 11.31 12.38 20.70
C ARG A 157 12.75 12.56 21.16
N ASP A 158 13.68 12.12 20.32
CA ASP A 158 15.11 12.42 20.38
C ASP A 158 15.65 12.71 18.96
N TRP A 159 16.27 13.87 18.78
CA TRP A 159 16.74 14.34 17.48
C TRP A 159 18.26 14.31 17.38
N ASN A 160 18.78 13.52 16.45
CA ASN A 160 20.20 13.50 16.11
C ASN A 160 20.46 14.27 14.81
N ALA A 161 20.84 15.54 14.96
CA ALA A 161 21.14 16.43 13.83
C ALA A 161 22.31 15.94 12.94
N ALA A 162 23.30 15.25 13.51
CA ALA A 162 24.45 14.77 12.75
C ALA A 162 24.10 13.59 11.84
N ALA A 163 23.21 12.71 12.32
CA ALA A 163 22.71 11.56 11.57
C ALA A 163 21.43 11.85 10.77
N ASN A 164 20.86 13.05 10.91
CA ASN A 164 19.56 13.42 10.38
C ASN A 164 18.46 12.40 10.77
N THR A 165 18.48 11.94 12.02
CA THR A 165 17.62 10.85 12.53
C THR A 165 16.75 11.32 13.68
N MET A 166 15.44 11.10 13.55
CA MET A 166 14.43 11.28 14.59
C MET A 166 14.11 9.91 15.22
N GLU A 167 14.31 9.78 16.53
CA GLU A 167 13.89 8.60 17.29
C GLU A 167 12.65 8.96 18.13
N LEU A 168 11.61 8.14 18.05
CA LEU A 168 10.44 8.21 18.91
C LEU A 168 10.35 6.93 19.74
N THR A 169 10.43 7.06 21.05
CA THR A 169 10.35 5.92 21.98
C THR A 169 9.04 5.97 22.75
N TYR A 170 8.31 4.87 22.75
CA TYR A 170 7.11 4.73 23.55
C TYR A 170 7.46 4.73 25.04
N ILE A 171 6.79 5.60 25.81
CA ILE A 171 6.98 5.75 27.26
C ILE A 171 5.69 5.49 28.06
N GLY A 172 4.64 4.99 27.39
CA GLY A 172 3.36 4.68 28.02
C GLY A 172 3.39 3.37 28.83
N ARG A 173 2.29 3.10 29.55
CA ARG A 173 2.15 1.95 30.46
C ARG A 173 1.38 0.77 29.85
N GLU A 174 0.58 1.01 28.81
CA GLU A 174 -0.21 -0.04 28.14
C GLU A 174 0.52 -0.61 26.92
N THR A 175 0.32 -1.89 26.64
CA THR A 175 1.05 -2.60 25.58
C THR A 175 0.18 -2.94 24.36
N GLY A 176 -1.15 -2.81 24.44
CA GLY A 176 -2.08 -3.10 23.34
C GLY A 176 -2.39 -1.87 22.49
N TYR A 177 -2.34 -2.02 21.16
CA TYR A 177 -2.69 -0.97 20.20
C TYR A 177 -3.99 -1.24 19.44
N LEU A 178 -4.58 -2.43 19.60
CA LEU A 178 -5.91 -2.76 19.09
C LEU A 178 -6.93 -2.70 20.24
N PRO A 179 -8.15 -2.19 20.00
CA PRO A 179 -9.23 -2.31 20.97
C PRO A 179 -9.84 -3.72 20.99
N ASP A 180 -10.53 -4.08 22.07
CA ASP A 180 -11.25 -5.38 22.17
C ASP A 180 -12.43 -5.49 21.19
N ARG A 181 -12.93 -4.34 20.72
CA ARG A 181 -13.98 -4.22 19.72
C ARG A 181 -13.68 -3.06 18.78
N TYR A 182 -13.89 -3.30 17.49
CA TYR A 182 -13.81 -2.27 16.46
C TYR A 182 -14.88 -2.53 15.41
N ASP A 183 -15.58 -1.49 14.98
CA ASP A 183 -16.66 -1.59 14.01
C ASP A 183 -16.59 -0.42 13.03
N TYR A 184 -16.40 -0.72 11.75
CA TYR A 184 -16.38 0.30 10.70
C TYR A 184 -17.67 1.12 10.62
N ARG A 185 -18.81 0.58 11.05
CA ARG A 185 -20.09 1.30 11.06
C ARG A 185 -20.06 2.43 12.08
N GLU A 186 -19.46 2.18 13.24
CA GLU A 186 -19.26 3.18 14.29
C GLU A 186 -18.15 4.18 13.92
N ALA A 187 -17.10 3.70 13.26
CA ALA A 187 -16.01 4.54 12.78
C ALA A 187 -16.41 5.40 11.56
N GLY A 188 -17.50 5.10 10.85
CA GLY A 188 -17.88 5.79 9.62
C GLY A 188 -17.00 5.41 8.41
N ARG A 189 -16.48 4.18 8.40
CA ARG A 189 -15.57 3.63 7.38
C ARG A 189 -16.18 2.47 6.60
N VAL A 190 -17.48 2.27 6.72
CA VAL A 190 -18.16 1.09 6.18
C VAL A 190 -18.50 1.27 4.70
N PRO A 191 -18.09 0.35 3.80
CA PRO A 191 -18.54 0.36 2.42
C PRO A 191 -20.03 -0.01 2.34
N ARG A 192 -20.69 0.45 1.28
CA ARG A 192 -22.10 0.14 1.03
C ARG A 192 -22.26 -1.35 0.69
N VAL A 193 -23.17 -2.04 1.36
CA VAL A 193 -23.49 -3.43 1.01
C VAL A 193 -24.34 -3.47 -0.26
N LYS A 194 -23.75 -3.99 -1.34
CA LYS A 194 -24.41 -4.23 -2.63
C LYS A 194 -25.05 -5.62 -2.68
N ASN A 195 -25.63 -5.99 -3.83
CA ASN A 195 -26.37 -7.25 -3.98
C ASN A 195 -25.98 -8.01 -5.26
N GLN A 196 -25.29 -9.14 -5.09
CA GLN A 196 -24.86 -10.01 -6.20
C GLN A 196 -26.01 -10.77 -6.89
N GLY A 197 -27.20 -10.79 -6.28
CA GLY A 197 -28.35 -11.54 -6.79
C GLY A 197 -28.08 -13.05 -6.81
N SER A 198 -28.31 -13.70 -7.96
CA SER A 198 -28.12 -15.14 -8.15
C SER A 198 -26.82 -15.51 -8.87
N LEU A 199 -25.96 -14.54 -9.18
CA LEU A 199 -24.72 -14.77 -9.92
C LEU A 199 -23.60 -15.26 -8.99
N GLY A 200 -22.64 -16.00 -9.55
CA GLY A 200 -21.48 -16.57 -8.87
C GLY A 200 -20.35 -15.55 -8.65
N THR A 201 -20.67 -14.32 -8.29
CA THR A 201 -19.75 -13.16 -8.32
C THR A 201 -19.32 -12.68 -6.94
N CYS A 202 -19.60 -13.42 -5.85
CA CYS A 202 -19.21 -13.05 -4.49
C CYS A 202 -17.72 -12.66 -4.35
N TRP A 203 -16.84 -13.34 -5.09
CA TRP A 203 -15.40 -13.03 -5.16
C TRP A 203 -15.13 -11.60 -5.64
N ALA A 204 -15.86 -11.11 -6.64
CA ALA A 204 -15.72 -9.76 -7.16
C ALA A 204 -16.27 -8.72 -6.16
N PHE A 205 -17.44 -8.98 -5.57
CA PHE A 205 -18.02 -8.13 -4.52
C PHE A 205 -17.11 -8.02 -3.30
N ALA A 206 -16.61 -9.13 -2.78
CA ALA A 206 -15.76 -9.11 -1.60
C ALA A 206 -14.43 -8.38 -1.87
N SER A 207 -13.83 -8.60 -3.04
CA SER A 207 -12.61 -7.89 -3.44
C SER A 207 -12.82 -6.39 -3.61
N LEU A 208 -13.86 -5.96 -4.34
CA LEU A 208 -14.12 -4.53 -4.56
C LEU A 208 -14.60 -3.84 -3.29
N MET A 209 -15.40 -4.48 -2.45
CA MET A 209 -15.82 -3.94 -1.16
C MET A 209 -14.63 -3.78 -0.20
N ALA A 210 -13.70 -4.74 -0.17
CA ALA A 210 -12.46 -4.61 0.61
C ALA A 210 -11.62 -3.43 0.09
N LEU A 211 -11.53 -3.26 -1.24
CA LEU A 211 -10.85 -2.12 -1.86
C LEU A 211 -11.54 -0.77 -1.57
N GLU A 212 -12.86 -0.68 -1.68
CA GLU A 212 -13.65 0.51 -1.33
C GLU A 212 -13.42 0.90 0.13
N SER A 213 -13.42 -0.07 1.03
CA SER A 213 -13.19 0.19 2.46
C SER A 213 -11.77 0.70 2.78
N ARG A 214 -10.79 0.41 1.92
CA ARG A 214 -9.44 0.99 2.03
C ARG A 214 -9.43 2.47 1.70
N LEU A 215 -10.33 2.91 0.83
CA LEU A 215 -10.41 4.30 0.37
C LEU A 215 -11.27 5.18 1.29
N LEU A 216 -12.10 4.57 2.14
CA LEU A 216 -12.93 5.28 3.12
C LEU A 216 -12.13 5.69 4.38
N PRO A 217 -12.45 6.85 4.96
CA PRO A 217 -13.50 7.80 4.59
C PRO A 217 -13.07 8.87 3.56
N GLU A 218 -11.82 8.86 3.09
CA GLU A 218 -11.25 9.92 2.27
C GLU A 218 -11.87 9.99 0.87
N GLN A 219 -12.17 8.84 0.28
CA GLN A 219 -12.80 8.72 -1.04
C GLN A 219 -13.99 7.76 -0.96
N GLU A 220 -15.19 8.29 -1.14
CA GLU A 220 -16.40 7.48 -1.28
C GLU A 220 -16.59 7.10 -2.76
N VAL A 221 -16.31 5.85 -3.08
CA VAL A 221 -16.40 5.29 -4.44
C VAL A 221 -17.21 3.99 -4.43
N SER A 222 -17.83 3.70 -5.57
CA SER A 222 -18.55 2.44 -5.80
C SER A 222 -18.04 1.85 -7.12
N PHE A 223 -17.29 0.75 -7.04
CA PHE A 223 -16.73 0.08 -8.20
C PHE A 223 -17.71 -0.91 -8.83
N SER A 224 -17.49 -1.25 -10.11
CA SER A 224 -18.33 -2.21 -10.84
C SER A 224 -17.82 -3.64 -10.70
N GLU A 225 -18.59 -4.47 -10.00
CA GLU A 225 -18.38 -5.92 -9.97
C GLU A 225 -18.67 -6.59 -11.34
N ASP A 226 -19.54 -5.98 -12.17
CA ASP A 226 -19.88 -6.52 -13.49
C ASP A 226 -18.68 -6.44 -14.42
N HIS A 227 -18.01 -5.29 -14.45
CA HIS A 227 -16.80 -5.12 -15.23
C HIS A 227 -15.71 -6.11 -14.81
N MET A 228 -15.46 -6.26 -13.50
CA MET A 228 -14.48 -7.25 -13.01
C MET A 228 -14.86 -8.66 -13.44
N SER A 229 -16.12 -9.04 -13.32
CA SER A 229 -16.57 -10.42 -13.60
C SER A 229 -16.67 -10.75 -15.10
N LEU A 230 -16.93 -9.76 -15.98
CA LEU A 230 -17.07 -9.96 -17.43
C LEU A 230 -15.83 -9.59 -18.25
N ARG A 231 -14.95 -8.72 -17.76
CA ARG A 231 -13.79 -8.17 -18.51
C ARG A 231 -12.43 -8.65 -18.02
N ASN A 232 -12.37 -9.57 -17.07
CA ASN A 232 -11.11 -10.19 -16.66
C ASN A 232 -10.55 -11.17 -17.73
N SER A 233 -9.27 -11.49 -17.59
CA SER A 233 -8.52 -12.34 -18.54
C SER A 233 -8.76 -13.85 -18.41
N PHE A 234 -9.55 -14.31 -17.43
CA PHE A 234 -9.80 -15.74 -17.25
C PHE A 234 -10.92 -16.28 -18.16
N HIS A 235 -11.71 -15.38 -18.78
CA HIS A 235 -12.79 -15.72 -19.71
C HIS A 235 -13.80 -16.73 -19.14
N MET A 236 -14.12 -16.59 -17.86
CA MET A 236 -15.08 -17.44 -17.16
C MET A 236 -16.51 -16.87 -17.24
N ASP A 237 -17.51 -17.75 -17.22
CA ASP A 237 -18.91 -17.34 -17.06
C ASP A 237 -19.14 -16.77 -15.65
N GLN A 238 -19.96 -15.73 -15.50
CA GLN A 238 -20.25 -15.10 -14.19
C GLN A 238 -20.83 -16.10 -13.16
N ASN A 239 -21.46 -17.19 -13.60
CA ASN A 239 -21.99 -18.23 -12.72
C ASN A 239 -20.96 -19.32 -12.38
N ALA A 240 -19.78 -19.32 -12.99
CA ALA A 240 -18.75 -20.32 -12.75
C ALA A 240 -18.10 -20.18 -11.36
N GLY A 241 -18.35 -19.07 -10.66
CA GLY A 241 -17.61 -18.72 -9.45
C GLY A 241 -16.27 -18.07 -9.80
N GLY A 242 -15.50 -17.76 -8.76
CA GLY A 242 -14.15 -17.23 -8.90
C GLY A 242 -13.41 -17.29 -7.57
N GLU A 243 -12.13 -16.96 -7.62
CA GLU A 243 -11.23 -16.94 -6.46
C GLU A 243 -10.57 -15.56 -6.36
N TYR A 244 -10.10 -15.19 -5.17
CA TYR A 244 -9.43 -13.90 -4.93
C TYR A 244 -8.23 -13.65 -5.87
N THR A 245 -7.56 -14.71 -6.35
CA THR A 245 -6.43 -14.58 -7.31
C THR A 245 -6.85 -13.98 -8.65
N MET A 246 -8.11 -14.17 -9.06
CA MET A 246 -8.68 -13.56 -10.27
C MET A 246 -8.86 -12.06 -10.08
N SER A 247 -9.41 -11.63 -8.93
CA SER A 247 -9.53 -10.21 -8.57
C SER A 247 -8.16 -9.54 -8.50
N MET A 248 -7.19 -10.21 -7.88
CA MET A 248 -5.81 -9.72 -7.81
C MET A 248 -5.26 -9.48 -9.22
N ALA A 249 -5.34 -10.46 -10.11
CA ALA A 249 -4.84 -10.34 -11.47
C ALA A 249 -5.54 -9.22 -12.26
N TYR A 250 -6.88 -9.13 -12.17
CA TYR A 250 -7.66 -8.09 -12.83
C TYR A 250 -7.23 -6.67 -12.39
N LEU A 251 -7.12 -6.44 -11.07
CA LEU A 251 -6.76 -5.15 -10.50
C LEU A 251 -5.28 -4.79 -10.80
N LEU A 252 -4.37 -5.75 -10.62
CA LEU A 252 -2.92 -5.56 -10.81
C LEU A 252 -2.50 -5.45 -12.28
N ALA A 253 -3.34 -5.93 -13.19
CA ALA A 253 -3.16 -5.75 -14.63
C ALA A 253 -3.75 -4.43 -15.15
N TRP A 254 -4.31 -3.58 -14.27
CA TRP A 254 -4.98 -2.33 -14.61
C TRP A 254 -6.14 -2.50 -15.59
N GLN A 255 -6.85 -3.64 -15.50
CA GLN A 255 -8.10 -3.85 -16.23
C GLN A 255 -9.27 -3.11 -15.56
N GLY A 256 -9.07 -2.64 -14.33
CA GLY A 256 -9.90 -1.69 -13.60
C GLY A 256 -9.31 -1.42 -12.22
N PRO A 257 -10.12 -1.05 -11.21
CA PRO A 257 -11.58 -1.05 -11.22
C PRO A 257 -12.17 0.13 -12.00
N VAL A 258 -13.37 -0.04 -12.54
CA VAL A 258 -14.20 1.03 -13.10
C VAL A 258 -15.34 1.34 -12.14
N LEU A 259 -16.04 2.45 -12.33
CA LEU A 259 -17.16 2.83 -11.45
C LEU A 259 -18.44 2.06 -11.81
N GLU A 260 -19.26 1.77 -10.81
CA GLU A 260 -20.59 1.14 -10.98
C GLU A 260 -21.49 1.95 -11.92
N GLU A 261 -21.39 3.28 -11.93
CA GLU A 261 -22.15 4.13 -12.86
C GLU A 261 -21.71 4.00 -14.32
N GLN A 262 -20.52 3.46 -14.59
CA GLN A 262 -19.99 3.23 -15.93
C GLN A 262 -20.35 1.85 -16.47
N ASP A 263 -20.57 0.88 -15.58
CA ASP A 263 -20.87 -0.52 -15.90
C ASP A 263 -21.75 -1.10 -14.78
N VAL A 264 -23.06 -1.10 -15.00
CA VAL A 264 -24.08 -1.36 -13.96
C VAL A 264 -24.26 -2.85 -13.76
N TYR A 265 -24.24 -3.29 -12.49
CA TYR A 265 -24.28 -4.70 -12.18
C TYR A 265 -25.57 -5.42 -12.57
N GLY A 266 -25.41 -6.60 -13.20
CA GLY A 266 -26.49 -7.57 -13.41
C GLY A 266 -27.42 -7.26 -14.59
N ASP A 267 -27.06 -6.33 -15.47
CA ASP A 267 -27.78 -6.09 -16.73
C ASP A 267 -27.34 -7.05 -17.86
N GLY A 268 -26.28 -7.82 -17.63
CA GLY A 268 -25.71 -8.81 -18.56
C GLY A 268 -24.83 -8.20 -19.64
N TYR A 269 -24.40 -6.96 -19.49
CA TYR A 269 -23.61 -6.21 -20.45
C TYR A 269 -22.55 -5.34 -19.79
N SER A 270 -21.28 -5.60 -20.13
CA SER A 270 -20.17 -4.72 -19.78
C SER A 270 -19.70 -3.91 -21.01
N PRO A 271 -19.49 -2.58 -20.95
CA PRO A 271 -18.88 -1.82 -22.03
C PRO A 271 -17.44 -2.25 -22.35
N ARG A 272 -16.90 -1.83 -23.50
CA ARG A 272 -15.49 -2.05 -23.86
C ARG A 272 -14.70 -0.76 -23.73
N GLY A 273 -13.42 -0.87 -23.36
CA GLY A 273 -12.49 0.25 -23.39
C GLY A 273 -12.62 1.22 -22.22
N LEU A 274 -13.41 0.88 -21.19
CA LEU A 274 -13.39 1.59 -19.92
C LEU A 274 -11.98 1.54 -19.32
N LYS A 275 -11.66 2.56 -18.53
CA LYS A 275 -10.33 2.74 -17.94
C LYS A 275 -10.42 2.66 -16.42
N PRO A 276 -9.42 2.09 -15.76
CA PRO A 276 -9.34 2.10 -14.31
C PRO A 276 -9.41 3.54 -13.78
N VAL A 277 -10.15 3.74 -12.69
CA VAL A 277 -10.20 5.05 -12.00
C VAL A 277 -9.13 5.18 -10.92
N CYS A 278 -8.55 4.07 -10.47
CA CYS A 278 -7.40 4.01 -9.58
C CYS A 278 -6.56 2.77 -9.89
N HIS A 279 -5.34 2.71 -9.37
CA HIS A 279 -4.45 1.57 -9.57
C HIS A 279 -4.10 0.90 -8.25
N VAL A 280 -4.47 -0.37 -8.10
CA VAL A 280 -4.02 -1.18 -6.97
C VAL A 280 -2.54 -1.52 -7.17
N GLN A 281 -1.71 -1.20 -6.18
CA GLN A 281 -0.26 -1.36 -6.26
C GLN A 281 0.32 -2.31 -5.21
N GLU A 282 -0.47 -2.66 -4.20
CA GLU A 282 -0.09 -3.65 -3.21
C GLU A 282 -1.31 -4.43 -2.73
N ILE A 283 -1.18 -5.75 -2.73
CA ILE A 283 -2.16 -6.67 -2.17
C ILE A 283 -1.40 -7.64 -1.28
N GLN A 284 -1.77 -7.74 -0.01
CA GLN A 284 -1.19 -8.68 0.94
C GLN A 284 -2.12 -9.87 1.17
N VAL A 285 -1.57 -11.07 1.11
CA VAL A 285 -2.22 -12.31 1.55
C VAL A 285 -1.76 -12.60 2.97
N LEU A 286 -2.64 -12.36 3.94
CA LEU A 286 -2.31 -12.51 5.36
C LEU A 286 -2.28 -13.98 5.77
N PRO A 287 -1.44 -14.37 6.75
CA PRO A 287 -1.36 -15.75 7.20
C PRO A 287 -2.72 -16.32 7.65
N SER A 288 -2.91 -17.62 7.39
CA SER A 288 -4.12 -18.34 7.80
C SER A 288 -4.24 -18.34 9.34
N ARG A 289 -5.43 -18.03 9.83
CA ARG A 289 -5.82 -17.99 11.26
C ARG A 289 -5.02 -17.02 12.14
N ASP A 290 -4.29 -16.09 11.55
CA ASP A 290 -3.64 -15.01 12.30
C ASP A 290 -4.64 -13.86 12.53
N TYR A 291 -5.48 -14.02 13.55
CA TYR A 291 -6.55 -13.06 13.85
C TYR A 291 -6.01 -11.69 14.27
N GLU A 292 -4.85 -11.65 14.92
CA GLU A 292 -4.18 -10.39 15.24
C GLU A 292 -3.74 -9.66 13.97
N ALA A 293 -3.18 -10.38 12.98
CA ALA A 293 -2.86 -9.78 11.69
C ALA A 293 -4.11 -9.29 10.93
N ILE A 294 -5.22 -10.04 10.96
CA ILE A 294 -6.49 -9.64 10.35
C ILE A 294 -7.05 -8.39 11.04
N LYS A 295 -7.18 -8.40 12.38
CA LYS A 295 -7.66 -7.25 13.15
C LYS A 295 -6.78 -6.02 12.92
N ARG A 296 -5.45 -6.18 12.91
CA ARG A 296 -4.51 -5.11 12.60
C ARG A 296 -4.70 -4.56 11.19
N ALA A 297 -4.94 -5.42 10.19
CA ALA A 297 -5.19 -5.00 8.82
C ALA A 297 -6.48 -4.18 8.69
N VAL A 298 -7.56 -4.66 9.29
CA VAL A 298 -8.84 -3.94 9.38
C VAL A 298 -8.65 -2.60 10.10
N TYR A 299 -8.01 -2.60 11.26
CA TYR A 299 -7.83 -1.37 12.03
C TYR A 299 -7.06 -0.28 11.26
N LEU A 300 -5.95 -0.66 10.63
CA LEU A 300 -4.98 0.29 10.07
C LEU A 300 -5.21 0.64 8.60
N TYR A 301 -5.81 -0.24 7.82
CA TYR A 301 -5.82 -0.09 6.36
C TYR A 301 -7.22 -0.19 5.78
N GLY A 302 -7.84 -1.35 5.86
CA GLY A 302 -9.04 -1.66 5.09
C GLY A 302 -9.59 -3.04 5.45
N GLY A 303 -10.85 -3.27 5.08
CA GLY A 303 -11.50 -4.54 5.27
C GLY A 303 -10.72 -5.69 4.62
N VAL A 304 -10.78 -6.86 5.23
CA VAL A 304 -10.05 -8.05 4.77
C VAL A 304 -11.04 -9.02 4.11
N GLN A 305 -10.87 -9.29 2.83
CA GLN A 305 -11.63 -10.35 2.16
C GLN A 305 -11.30 -11.69 2.79
N SER A 306 -12.33 -12.45 3.13
CA SER A 306 -12.20 -13.81 3.64
C SER A 306 -13.32 -14.72 3.17
N SER A 307 -13.12 -16.03 3.33
CA SER A 307 -14.01 -17.05 2.76
C SER A 307 -14.78 -17.81 3.83
N LEU A 308 -16.00 -18.19 3.49
CA LEU A 308 -16.91 -18.97 4.29
C LEU A 308 -17.45 -20.16 3.50
N TYR A 309 -17.84 -21.19 4.21
CA TYR A 309 -18.86 -22.11 3.70
C TYR A 309 -20.22 -21.59 4.12
N THR A 310 -21.20 -21.63 3.23
CA THR A 310 -22.61 -21.42 3.53
C THR A 310 -23.51 -22.37 2.75
N SER A 311 -24.53 -22.91 3.43
CA SER A 311 -25.62 -23.64 2.76
C SER A 311 -26.70 -22.71 2.23
N MET A 312 -26.61 -21.41 2.50
CA MET A 312 -27.53 -20.40 2.00
C MET A 312 -27.14 -20.03 0.58
N VAL A 313 -28.10 -20.12 -0.34
CA VAL A 313 -27.89 -19.75 -1.76
C VAL A 313 -28.19 -18.28 -1.99
N THR A 314 -29.01 -17.68 -1.13
CA THR A 314 -29.37 -16.25 -1.11
C THR A 314 -29.64 -15.82 0.33
N GLY A 315 -29.66 -14.51 0.61
CA GLY A 315 -29.99 -13.97 1.92
C GLY A 315 -31.38 -14.34 2.47
N LYS A 316 -32.28 -14.89 1.63
CA LYS A 316 -33.67 -15.22 2.00
C LYS A 316 -33.84 -16.63 2.57
N ARG A 317 -32.86 -17.53 2.42
CA ARG A 317 -32.96 -18.93 2.87
C ARG A 317 -32.53 -19.11 4.32
N ASP A 318 -33.17 -20.03 5.03
CA ASP A 318 -32.75 -20.41 6.38
C ASP A 318 -31.56 -21.38 6.35
N SER A 319 -30.72 -21.28 7.37
CA SER A 319 -29.62 -22.20 7.64
C SER A 319 -29.58 -22.52 9.13
N ARG A 320 -29.30 -23.78 9.47
CA ARG A 320 -29.06 -24.18 10.87
C ARG A 320 -27.84 -23.49 11.50
N TYR A 321 -26.95 -22.94 10.67
CA TYR A 321 -25.71 -22.27 11.08
C TYR A 321 -25.87 -20.76 11.24
N TYR A 322 -27.03 -20.21 10.87
CA TYR A 322 -27.29 -18.77 10.90
C TYR A 322 -28.44 -18.45 11.86
N ASN A 323 -28.16 -17.67 12.89
CA ASN A 323 -29.17 -17.12 13.77
C ASN A 323 -29.63 -15.77 13.20
N LYS A 324 -30.77 -15.77 12.52
CA LYS A 324 -31.34 -14.58 11.88
C LYS A 324 -31.62 -13.43 12.85
N SER A 325 -32.09 -13.71 14.07
CA SER A 325 -32.45 -12.63 15.01
C SER A 325 -31.25 -11.89 15.57
N GLN A 326 -30.08 -12.53 15.56
CA GLN A 326 -28.82 -11.96 16.04
C GLN A 326 -27.86 -11.62 14.89
N GLY A 327 -28.22 -11.93 13.64
CA GLY A 327 -27.31 -11.85 12.51
C GLY A 327 -26.01 -12.63 12.75
N ALA A 328 -26.06 -13.81 13.38
CA ALA A 328 -24.86 -14.52 13.85
C ALA A 328 -24.66 -15.85 13.13
N TYR A 329 -23.49 -16.04 12.53
CA TYR A 329 -23.12 -17.21 11.73
C TYR A 329 -22.00 -18.02 12.37
N TYR A 330 -22.16 -19.33 12.40
CA TYR A 330 -21.10 -20.24 12.81
C TYR A 330 -21.22 -21.60 12.11
N TYR A 331 -20.26 -21.90 11.23
CA TYR A 331 -20.11 -23.21 10.61
C TYR A 331 -18.98 -24.02 11.27
N ASN A 332 -19.33 -25.19 11.80
CA ASN A 332 -18.43 -26.12 12.49
C ASN A 332 -18.28 -27.46 11.76
N GLY A 333 -18.53 -27.50 10.46
CA GLY A 333 -18.45 -28.72 9.65
C GLY A 333 -17.08 -28.93 9.00
N ASN A 334 -17.07 -29.63 7.86
CA ASN A 334 -15.84 -29.97 7.11
C ASN A 334 -15.93 -29.60 5.62
N ALA A 335 -16.98 -28.90 5.21
CA ALA A 335 -17.11 -28.43 3.83
C ALA A 335 -16.12 -27.31 3.55
N ARG A 336 -15.61 -27.32 2.32
CA ARG A 336 -14.76 -26.27 1.76
C ARG A 336 -15.57 -24.97 1.61
N PRO A 337 -14.91 -23.80 1.64
CA PRO A 337 -15.59 -22.53 1.42
C PRO A 337 -16.24 -22.46 0.04
N ASN A 338 -17.34 -21.72 -0.07
CA ASN A 338 -18.10 -21.50 -1.31
C ASN A 338 -18.65 -20.06 -1.42
N HIS A 339 -18.28 -19.17 -0.52
CA HIS A 339 -18.74 -17.77 -0.48
C HIS A 339 -17.65 -16.88 0.11
N ASP A 340 -17.51 -15.67 -0.40
CA ASP A 340 -16.56 -14.66 0.11
C ASP A 340 -17.32 -13.49 0.76
N VAL A 341 -16.71 -12.94 1.81
CA VAL A 341 -17.21 -11.79 2.59
C VAL A 341 -16.04 -10.88 2.96
N VAL A 342 -16.32 -9.70 3.52
CA VAL A 342 -15.28 -8.78 4.00
C VAL A 342 -15.37 -8.63 5.51
N ILE A 343 -14.29 -8.90 6.22
CA ILE A 343 -14.16 -8.60 7.65
C ILE A 343 -13.95 -7.08 7.78
N ILE A 344 -14.86 -6.41 8.48
CA ILE A 344 -14.90 -4.95 8.68
C ILE A 344 -14.79 -4.54 10.15
N GLY A 345 -14.57 -5.51 11.03
CA GLY A 345 -14.52 -5.27 12.47
C GLY A 345 -14.50 -6.56 13.26
N TRP A 346 -14.54 -6.42 14.58
CA TRP A 346 -14.59 -7.52 15.52
C TRP A 346 -15.17 -7.09 16.86
N ASP A 347 -15.61 -8.07 17.63
CA ASP A 347 -15.99 -7.92 19.04
C ASP A 347 -15.54 -9.17 19.78
N ASP A 348 -14.49 -9.04 20.60
CA ASP A 348 -13.91 -10.14 21.37
C ASP A 348 -14.83 -10.66 22.48
N SER A 349 -15.86 -9.89 22.82
CA SER A 349 -16.86 -10.20 23.84
C SER A 349 -18.22 -10.60 23.25
N TYR A 350 -18.31 -10.80 21.93
CA TYR A 350 -19.58 -11.16 21.30
C TYR A 350 -20.12 -12.48 21.86
N PRO A 351 -21.32 -12.49 22.49
CA PRO A 351 -21.80 -13.64 23.24
C PRO A 351 -21.96 -14.89 22.37
N ARG A 352 -21.35 -16.00 22.77
CA ARG A 352 -21.46 -17.29 22.08
C ARG A 352 -22.91 -17.80 22.01
N GLU A 353 -23.77 -17.41 22.93
CA GLU A 353 -25.18 -17.77 22.96
C GLU A 353 -26.00 -17.10 21.84
N ASN A 354 -25.43 -16.09 21.16
CA ASN A 354 -26.08 -15.46 20.01
C ASN A 354 -26.04 -16.34 18.75
N PHE A 355 -25.17 -17.36 18.68
CA PHE A 355 -25.09 -18.27 17.54
C PHE A 355 -26.12 -19.41 17.63
N SER A 356 -26.55 -19.95 16.49
CA SER A 356 -27.51 -21.09 16.44
C SER A 356 -27.00 -22.34 17.15
N VAL A 357 -25.68 -22.52 17.17
CA VAL A 357 -24.96 -23.50 17.98
C VAL A 357 -23.90 -22.70 18.72
N ALA A 358 -23.80 -22.84 20.05
CA ALA A 358 -22.80 -22.08 20.80
C ALA A 358 -21.37 -22.56 20.43
N PRO A 359 -20.47 -21.65 20.02
CA PRO A 359 -19.04 -21.94 19.91
C PRO A 359 -18.40 -22.14 21.30
N GLU A 360 -17.10 -22.47 21.30
CA GLU A 360 -16.39 -22.81 22.54
C GLU A 360 -16.28 -21.62 23.50
N ALA A 361 -16.11 -20.40 22.97
CA ALA A 361 -16.07 -19.15 23.73
C ALA A 361 -16.71 -17.99 22.95
N ASP A 362 -16.83 -16.85 23.61
CA ASP A 362 -17.25 -15.59 23.01
C ASP A 362 -16.25 -15.10 21.96
N GLY A 363 -16.70 -14.20 21.10
CA GLY A 363 -15.86 -13.55 20.11
C GLY A 363 -16.30 -13.80 18.68
N ALA A 364 -16.33 -12.71 17.90
CA ALA A 364 -16.75 -12.75 16.51
C ALA A 364 -16.09 -11.67 15.67
N PHE A 365 -15.87 -11.99 14.39
CA PHE A 365 -15.67 -10.97 13.37
C PHE A 365 -17.01 -10.35 12.98
N ILE A 366 -16.97 -9.06 12.62
CA ILE A 366 -18.07 -8.36 11.98
C ILE A 366 -17.78 -8.38 10.47
N CYS A 367 -18.69 -8.98 9.70
CA CYS A 367 -18.51 -9.18 8.27
C CYS A 367 -19.58 -8.43 7.48
N ALA A 368 -19.17 -7.86 6.34
CA ALA A 368 -20.06 -7.34 5.32
C ALA A 368 -20.27 -8.39 4.22
N ASN A 369 -21.53 -8.60 3.84
CA ASN A 369 -21.94 -9.56 2.82
C ASN A 369 -22.27 -8.85 1.49
N SER A 370 -22.59 -9.63 0.46
CA SER A 370 -22.97 -9.18 -0.88
C SER A 370 -24.40 -9.57 -1.26
N TRP A 371 -25.29 -9.72 -0.28
CA TRP A 371 -26.68 -10.15 -0.47
C TRP A 371 -27.71 -9.02 -0.26
N GLY A 372 -27.26 -7.77 -0.27
CA GLY A 372 -28.08 -6.58 -0.04
C GLY A 372 -28.46 -6.35 1.42
N GLY A 373 -29.02 -5.16 1.69
CA GLY A 373 -29.34 -4.70 3.04
C GLY A 373 -30.47 -5.47 3.76
N GLU A 374 -31.23 -6.32 3.05
CA GLU A 374 -32.23 -7.19 3.69
C GLU A 374 -31.61 -8.35 4.50
N PHE A 375 -30.32 -8.63 4.30
CA PHE A 375 -29.62 -9.70 5.01
C PHE A 375 -29.01 -9.21 6.32
N GLY A 376 -29.25 -9.91 7.43
CA GLY A 376 -28.67 -9.57 8.72
C GLY A 376 -29.05 -8.16 9.18
N ASP A 377 -28.05 -7.41 9.63
CA ASP A 377 -28.16 -6.01 10.04
C ASP A 377 -27.66 -5.14 8.89
N GLU A 378 -28.54 -4.71 7.98
CA GLU A 378 -28.19 -3.90 6.79
C GLU A 378 -27.11 -4.51 5.88
N GLY A 379 -27.03 -5.84 5.81
CA GLY A 379 -26.03 -6.58 5.05
C GLY A 379 -24.82 -7.01 5.86
N TYR A 380 -24.74 -6.61 7.13
CA TYR A 380 -23.69 -6.95 8.08
C TYR A 380 -24.13 -8.09 8.99
N PHE A 381 -23.17 -8.89 9.46
CA PHE A 381 -23.42 -10.04 10.31
C PHE A 381 -22.17 -10.46 11.08
N TYR A 382 -22.36 -11.16 12.20
CA TYR A 382 -21.29 -11.69 13.01
C TYR A 382 -20.89 -13.09 12.53
N VAL A 383 -19.58 -13.36 12.49
CA VAL A 383 -19.04 -14.71 12.25
C VAL A 383 -18.18 -15.11 13.43
N SER A 384 -18.50 -16.25 14.05
CA SER A 384 -17.71 -16.74 15.18
C SER A 384 -16.25 -16.93 14.80
N TYR A 385 -15.34 -16.57 15.71
CA TYR A 385 -13.91 -16.93 15.59
C TYR A 385 -13.65 -18.43 15.47
N TYR A 386 -14.62 -19.27 15.84
CA TYR A 386 -14.52 -20.72 15.77
C TYR A 386 -15.01 -21.29 14.43
N ASP A 387 -15.55 -20.47 13.52
CA ASP A 387 -15.94 -20.92 12.19
C ASP A 387 -14.77 -21.58 11.46
N VAL A 388 -14.98 -22.75 10.84
CA VAL A 388 -13.88 -23.54 10.26
C VAL A 388 -13.30 -22.97 8.96
N ASN A 389 -13.87 -21.91 8.39
CA ASN A 389 -13.38 -21.28 7.16
C ASN A 389 -12.91 -19.82 7.34
N ILE A 390 -13.57 -19.03 8.20
CA ILE A 390 -13.22 -17.62 8.37
C ILE A 390 -11.75 -17.46 8.77
N GLY A 391 -11.07 -16.47 8.18
CA GLY A 391 -9.68 -16.21 8.50
C GLY A 391 -8.68 -17.18 7.88
N ILE A 392 -9.07 -18.11 7.01
CA ILE A 392 -8.13 -19.02 6.32
C ILE A 392 -7.50 -18.36 5.08
N HIS A 393 -8.32 -17.76 4.24
CA HIS A 393 -7.90 -16.98 3.07
C HIS A 393 -8.17 -15.52 3.38
N ASN A 394 -7.13 -14.68 3.38
CA ASN A 394 -7.22 -13.31 3.87
C ASN A 394 -6.51 -12.39 2.89
N VAL A 395 -7.26 -11.51 2.23
CA VAL A 395 -6.72 -10.60 1.22
C VAL A 395 -6.95 -9.16 1.64
N LEU A 396 -5.87 -8.40 1.74
CA LEU A 396 -5.85 -6.99 2.07
C LEU A 396 -5.35 -6.19 0.86
N TYR A 397 -6.09 -5.16 0.46
CA TYR A 397 -5.66 -4.17 -0.51
C TYR A 397 -5.00 -3.01 0.25
N SER A 398 -3.68 -3.05 0.42
CA SER A 398 -2.96 -2.13 1.32
C SER A 398 -2.54 -0.82 0.64
N ARG A 399 -2.23 -0.85 -0.66
CA ARG A 399 -1.83 0.32 -1.44
C ARG A 399 -2.68 0.48 -2.70
N VAL A 400 -3.30 1.65 -2.80
CA VAL A 400 -4.02 2.13 -3.97
C VAL A 400 -3.44 3.49 -4.31
N ASP A 401 -3.01 3.64 -5.56
CA ASP A 401 -2.47 4.89 -6.08
C ASP A 401 -3.50 5.49 -7.05
N GLU A 402 -3.47 6.82 -7.22
CA GLU A 402 -4.21 7.51 -8.27
C GLU A 402 -3.82 6.98 -9.67
N ALA A 403 -4.76 7.02 -10.61
CA ALA A 403 -4.57 6.43 -11.94
C ALA A 403 -3.46 7.11 -12.76
N ASP A 404 -3.06 8.33 -12.41
CA ASP A 404 -1.99 9.08 -13.07
C ASP A 404 -0.62 8.94 -12.41
N ARG A 405 -0.52 8.27 -11.25
CA ARG A 405 0.75 8.04 -10.53
C ARG A 405 1.80 7.34 -11.40
N PHE A 406 1.36 6.47 -12.29
CA PHE A 406 2.19 5.85 -13.32
C PHE A 406 1.41 5.94 -14.63
N HIS A 407 2.08 6.30 -15.73
CA HIS A 407 1.40 6.49 -17.00
C HIS A 407 1.32 5.20 -17.81
N HIS A 408 2.30 4.31 -17.64
CA HIS A 408 2.35 3.04 -18.37
C HIS A 408 2.71 1.87 -17.47
N ILE A 409 2.16 0.71 -17.82
CA ILE A 409 2.45 -0.59 -17.26
C ILE A 409 2.94 -1.50 -18.40
N TYR A 410 4.09 -2.13 -18.19
CA TYR A 410 4.61 -3.18 -19.05
C TYR A 410 4.49 -4.52 -18.32
N GLN A 411 3.82 -5.48 -18.95
CA GLN A 411 3.45 -6.75 -18.35
C GLN A 411 3.15 -7.80 -19.43
N SER A 412 3.22 -9.07 -19.05
CA SER A 412 2.86 -10.23 -19.87
C SER A 412 2.18 -11.30 -19.00
N ASP A 413 1.48 -10.89 -17.94
CA ASP A 413 0.93 -11.78 -16.92
C ASP A 413 -0.49 -11.35 -16.53
N LEU A 414 -1.41 -11.30 -17.50
CA LEU A 414 -2.75 -10.74 -17.30
C LEU A 414 -3.63 -11.56 -16.35
N CYS A 415 -3.36 -12.85 -16.20
CA CYS A 415 -3.97 -13.74 -15.18
C CYS A 415 -3.12 -13.85 -13.92
N GLY A 416 -1.97 -13.16 -13.85
CA GLY A 416 -1.14 -13.04 -12.67
C GLY A 416 -0.64 -14.38 -12.10
N TRP A 417 -0.66 -14.48 -10.78
CA TRP A 417 -0.10 -15.62 -10.05
C TRP A 417 -0.97 -16.88 -10.16
N VAL A 418 -0.72 -17.68 -11.20
CA VAL A 418 -1.43 -18.95 -11.45
C VAL A 418 -0.62 -20.16 -10.97
N GLY A 419 0.71 -20.07 -11.07
CA GLY A 419 1.66 -21.12 -10.69
C GLY A 419 2.96 -20.55 -10.11
N GLN A 420 3.92 -21.43 -9.87
CA GLN A 420 5.23 -21.06 -9.34
C GLN A 420 6.35 -21.77 -10.10
N LEU A 421 7.51 -21.11 -10.17
CA LEU A 421 8.73 -21.61 -10.79
C LEU A 421 9.94 -21.42 -9.85
N GLY A 422 10.92 -22.30 -9.97
CA GLY A 422 12.18 -22.19 -9.21
C GLY A 422 13.01 -23.46 -9.26
N TYR A 423 14.06 -23.52 -8.45
CA TYR A 423 15.11 -24.55 -8.52
C TYR A 423 15.08 -25.53 -7.33
N GLY A 424 13.92 -25.75 -6.72
CA GLY A 424 13.78 -26.59 -5.53
C GLY A 424 14.40 -25.95 -4.28
N ARG A 425 14.45 -24.61 -4.23
CA ARG A 425 15.13 -23.81 -3.20
C ARG A 425 14.42 -22.46 -3.02
N GLU A 426 14.73 -21.80 -1.92
CA GLU A 426 14.11 -20.54 -1.50
C GLU A 426 14.46 -19.34 -2.39
N ASN A 427 15.55 -19.42 -3.16
CA ASN A 427 16.10 -18.30 -3.92
C ASN A 427 16.11 -18.55 -5.44
N ALA A 428 15.81 -17.51 -6.20
CA ALA A 428 15.93 -17.49 -7.66
C ALA A 428 16.10 -16.06 -8.19
N TYR A 429 16.69 -15.95 -9.38
CA TYR A 429 16.61 -14.75 -10.19
C TYR A 429 15.57 -14.95 -11.29
N PHE A 430 14.78 -13.92 -11.57
CA PHE A 430 13.93 -13.88 -12.75
C PHE A 430 13.98 -12.49 -13.37
N ALA A 431 13.72 -12.41 -14.67
CA ALA A 431 13.74 -11.18 -15.43
C ALA A 431 12.64 -11.18 -16.49
N ASN A 432 12.21 -10.00 -16.89
CA ASN A 432 11.36 -9.83 -18.07
C ASN A 432 11.85 -8.63 -18.86
N VAL A 433 11.67 -8.67 -20.17
CA VAL A 433 12.17 -7.67 -21.10
C VAL A 433 11.01 -6.94 -21.76
N TYR A 434 11.12 -5.62 -21.81
CA TYR A 434 10.12 -4.73 -22.39
C TYR A 434 10.77 -3.79 -23.39
N THR A 435 9.96 -3.17 -24.24
CA THR A 435 10.40 -2.14 -25.19
C THR A 435 9.84 -0.81 -24.74
N ALA A 436 10.70 0.17 -24.46
CA ALA A 436 10.27 1.47 -23.99
C ALA A 436 9.49 2.25 -25.06
N GLY A 437 8.45 2.96 -24.64
CA GLY A 437 7.81 3.98 -25.45
C GLY A 437 8.68 5.23 -25.56
N LYS A 438 8.04 6.38 -25.81
CA LYS A 438 8.76 7.64 -26.06
C LYS A 438 8.80 8.50 -24.81
N GLY A 439 9.99 8.99 -24.49
CA GLY A 439 10.16 10.00 -23.45
C GLY A 439 9.94 9.49 -22.03
N GLU A 440 10.12 8.19 -21.81
CA GLU A 440 9.77 7.53 -20.55
C GLU A 440 10.93 7.42 -19.56
N GLU A 441 10.56 7.37 -18.27
CA GLU A 441 11.43 6.95 -17.19
C GLU A 441 10.81 5.79 -16.40
N LEU A 442 11.63 4.79 -16.09
CA LEU A 442 11.26 3.66 -15.26
C LEU A 442 11.39 4.03 -13.79
N VAL A 443 10.29 3.86 -13.04
CA VAL A 443 10.18 4.37 -11.66
C VAL A 443 9.81 3.29 -10.65
N ALA A 444 9.27 2.16 -11.07
CA ALA A 444 8.96 1.05 -10.19
C ALA A 444 8.92 -0.30 -10.91
N ALA A 445 8.98 -1.38 -10.13
CA ALA A 445 8.73 -2.75 -10.59
C ALA A 445 7.74 -3.46 -9.65
N GLY A 446 6.84 -4.26 -10.23
CA GLY A 446 5.83 -5.02 -9.51
C GLY A 446 6.06 -6.52 -9.61
N PHE A 447 6.01 -7.24 -8.50
CA PHE A 447 6.14 -8.71 -8.49
C PHE A 447 5.46 -9.31 -7.26
N TYR A 448 5.28 -10.64 -7.30
CA TYR A 448 4.68 -11.37 -6.20
C TYR A 448 5.73 -11.90 -5.21
N ALA A 449 5.49 -11.70 -3.92
CA ALA A 449 6.08 -12.49 -2.86
C ALA A 449 5.21 -13.74 -2.65
N THR A 450 5.78 -14.91 -2.90
CA THR A 450 5.04 -16.19 -2.84
C THR A 450 4.88 -16.75 -1.43
N GLY A 451 5.47 -16.08 -0.43
CA GLY A 451 5.44 -16.44 0.98
C GLY A 451 5.84 -15.26 1.87
N PRO A 452 5.65 -15.38 3.20
CA PRO A 452 6.03 -14.33 4.14
C PRO A 452 7.55 -14.16 4.22
N ASP A 453 7.97 -13.05 4.83
CA ASP A 453 9.39 -12.73 5.08
C ASP A 453 10.29 -12.75 3.83
N THR A 454 9.71 -12.53 2.65
CA THR A 454 10.42 -12.55 1.37
C THR A 454 11.38 -11.37 1.28
N SER A 455 12.65 -11.64 0.99
CA SER A 455 13.64 -10.60 0.68
C SER A 455 13.86 -10.48 -0.82
N TYR A 456 14.17 -9.27 -1.29
CA TYR A 456 14.36 -9.02 -2.70
C TYR A 456 15.45 -7.99 -2.99
N GLU A 457 16.00 -8.06 -4.19
CA GLU A 457 16.73 -6.97 -4.84
C GLU A 457 16.23 -6.82 -6.27
N VAL A 458 15.96 -5.58 -6.69
CA VAL A 458 15.54 -5.24 -8.05
C VAL A 458 16.70 -4.60 -8.79
N TYR A 459 16.88 -5.02 -10.04
CA TYR A 459 17.89 -4.52 -10.94
C TYR A 459 17.31 -4.19 -12.32
N VAL A 460 18.01 -3.33 -13.05
CA VAL A 460 17.63 -2.92 -14.41
C VAL A 460 18.82 -2.99 -15.35
N VAL A 461 18.55 -3.34 -16.61
CA VAL A 461 19.46 -3.21 -17.76
C VAL A 461 18.75 -2.38 -18.83
N THR A 462 19.36 -1.30 -19.32
CA THR A 462 18.90 -0.52 -20.48
C THR A 462 19.66 -0.91 -21.73
N GLY A 463 19.08 -0.68 -22.92
CA GLY A 463 19.71 -1.05 -24.20
C GLY A 463 19.90 -2.56 -24.35
N PHE A 464 18.87 -3.34 -23.97
CA PHE A 464 18.93 -4.80 -23.94
C PHE A 464 18.90 -5.39 -25.35
N GLU A 465 19.94 -6.14 -25.71
CA GLU A 465 20.05 -6.84 -27.00
C GLU A 465 20.02 -8.37 -26.84
N GLY A 466 20.19 -8.88 -25.62
CA GLY A 466 20.15 -10.31 -25.34
C GLY A 466 20.60 -10.70 -23.94
N SER A 467 20.30 -11.93 -23.54
CA SER A 467 20.46 -12.43 -22.17
C SER A 467 21.90 -12.36 -21.63
N ALA A 468 22.93 -12.34 -22.49
CA ALA A 468 24.32 -12.13 -22.09
C ALA A 468 24.55 -10.78 -21.37
N GLN A 469 23.69 -9.79 -21.59
CA GLN A 469 23.79 -8.46 -20.97
C GLN A 469 23.15 -8.39 -19.58
N LEU A 470 22.37 -9.40 -19.15
CA LEU A 470 21.75 -9.45 -17.81
C LEU A 470 22.78 -9.43 -16.66
N GLY A 471 24.04 -9.78 -16.95
CA GLY A 471 25.15 -9.64 -16.01
C GLY A 471 25.62 -8.20 -15.76
N ARG A 472 25.23 -7.24 -16.60
CA ARG A 472 25.56 -5.79 -16.47
C ARG A 472 24.51 -5.01 -15.67
N ARG A 473 23.59 -5.72 -15.02
CA ARG A 473 22.46 -5.16 -14.27
C ARG A 473 22.90 -4.19 -13.17
N ARG A 474 22.13 -3.12 -12.98
CA ARG A 474 22.32 -2.13 -11.91
C ARG A 474 21.22 -2.26 -10.88
N ARG A 475 21.58 -2.36 -9.60
CA ARG A 475 20.60 -2.45 -8.51
C ARG A 475 19.91 -1.10 -8.36
N THR A 476 18.59 -1.12 -8.20
CA THR A 476 17.75 0.08 -8.07
C THR A 476 16.82 0.03 -6.86
N ALA A 477 16.58 -1.15 -6.28
CA ALA A 477 15.86 -1.29 -5.02
C ALA A 477 16.25 -2.59 -4.31
N SER A 478 16.00 -2.65 -3.01
CA SER A 478 16.08 -3.87 -2.20
C SER A 478 15.26 -3.71 -0.93
N GLY A 479 14.75 -4.82 -0.39
CA GLY A 479 13.97 -4.77 0.84
C GLY A 479 13.50 -6.14 1.31
N LYS A 480 12.57 -6.10 2.27
CA LYS A 480 11.91 -7.29 2.83
C LYS A 480 10.40 -7.05 2.88
N LEU A 481 9.64 -8.08 2.55
CA LEU A 481 8.19 -8.10 2.46
C LEU A 481 7.68 -9.07 3.53
N LYS A 482 6.83 -8.58 4.43
CA LYS A 482 6.38 -9.35 5.60
C LYS A 482 5.40 -10.45 5.23
N SER A 483 4.47 -10.15 4.33
CA SER A 483 3.39 -11.05 3.92
C SER A 483 3.64 -11.59 2.51
N ALA A 484 2.97 -12.69 2.16
CA ALA A 484 2.80 -13.05 0.76
C ALA A 484 1.90 -12.02 0.06
N GLY A 485 1.93 -11.95 -1.27
CA GLY A 485 1.10 -11.00 -2.01
C GLY A 485 1.79 -10.40 -3.22
N PHE A 486 1.28 -9.29 -3.71
CA PHE A 486 1.87 -8.48 -4.77
C PHE A 486 2.35 -7.14 -4.23
N TYR A 487 3.51 -6.71 -4.68
CA TYR A 487 4.14 -5.46 -4.24
C TYR A 487 4.71 -4.68 -5.41
N THR A 488 4.42 -3.39 -5.45
CA THR A 488 5.07 -2.42 -6.33
C THR A 488 6.17 -1.70 -5.59
N ILE A 489 7.41 -1.90 -6.06
CA ILE A 489 8.61 -1.36 -5.44
C ILE A 489 9.06 -0.12 -6.21
N ASP A 490 8.90 1.05 -5.59
CA ASP A 490 9.42 2.32 -6.10
C ASP A 490 10.96 2.33 -6.09
N PHE A 491 11.55 2.86 -7.15
CA PHE A 491 13.00 2.94 -7.34
C PHE A 491 13.59 4.16 -6.62
N GLU A 492 14.87 4.08 -6.22
CA GLU A 492 15.50 5.22 -5.51
C GLU A 492 15.77 6.41 -6.43
N THR A 493 16.02 6.14 -7.71
CA THR A 493 16.21 7.15 -8.74
C THR A 493 15.48 6.66 -10.00
N PRO A 494 14.64 7.52 -10.62
CA PRO A 494 14.08 7.24 -11.93
C PRO A 494 15.17 6.90 -12.95
N ILE A 495 14.89 5.94 -13.84
CA ILE A 495 15.83 5.47 -14.85
C ILE A 495 15.29 5.87 -16.21
N VAL A 496 15.96 6.85 -16.85
CA VAL A 496 15.62 7.27 -18.22
C VAL A 496 15.76 6.09 -19.18
N LEU A 497 14.69 5.80 -19.93
CA LEU A 497 14.67 4.77 -20.95
C LEU A 497 14.89 5.39 -22.33
N PRO A 498 15.82 4.89 -23.15
CA PRO A 498 15.94 5.33 -24.53
C PRO A 498 14.72 4.91 -25.36
N ASP A 499 14.19 5.84 -26.16
CA ASP A 499 12.98 5.64 -26.96
C ASP A 499 13.08 4.41 -27.88
N GLY A 500 12.11 3.50 -27.76
CA GLY A 500 12.02 2.31 -28.60
C GLY A 500 13.09 1.24 -28.33
N GLU A 501 14.00 1.46 -27.38
CA GLU A 501 14.97 0.44 -26.98
C GLU A 501 14.39 -0.53 -25.95
N LYS A 502 14.91 -1.76 -25.97
CA LYS A 502 14.55 -2.75 -24.96
C LYS A 502 15.25 -2.46 -23.63
N PHE A 503 14.58 -2.81 -22.55
CA PHE A 503 15.15 -2.83 -21.20
C PHE A 503 14.68 -4.08 -20.47
N ALA A 504 15.50 -4.56 -19.54
CA ALA A 504 15.17 -5.71 -18.70
C ALA A 504 15.02 -5.27 -17.25
N VAL A 505 13.97 -5.74 -16.59
CA VAL A 505 13.84 -5.69 -15.13
C VAL A 505 14.18 -7.07 -14.59
N ILE A 506 14.96 -7.11 -13.52
CA ILE A 506 15.45 -8.34 -12.91
C ILE A 506 15.16 -8.29 -11.42
N VAL A 507 14.67 -9.40 -10.86
CA VAL A 507 14.47 -9.56 -9.42
C VAL A 507 15.29 -10.76 -8.94
N ASN A 508 16.11 -10.54 -7.92
CA ASN A 508 16.66 -11.59 -7.08
C ASN A 508 15.73 -11.74 -5.87
N ILE A 509 15.05 -12.88 -5.75
CA ILE A 509 14.07 -13.12 -4.69
C ILE A 509 14.54 -14.27 -3.81
N THR A 510 14.30 -14.14 -2.49
CA THR A 510 14.48 -15.22 -1.53
C THR A 510 13.26 -15.28 -0.61
N THR A 511 12.51 -16.37 -0.70
CA THR A 511 11.29 -16.63 0.08
C THR A 511 11.54 -17.83 1.01
N PRO A 512 11.64 -17.61 2.34
CA PRO A 512 11.87 -18.69 3.29
C PRO A 512 10.86 -19.83 3.14
N GLY A 513 11.33 -21.07 3.21
CA GLY A 513 10.54 -22.30 3.08
C GLY A 513 10.03 -22.61 1.67
N SER A 514 10.16 -21.70 0.69
CA SER A 514 9.72 -21.95 -0.68
C SER A 514 10.71 -22.85 -1.43
N VAL A 515 10.18 -23.66 -2.35
CA VAL A 515 10.97 -24.40 -3.34
C VAL A 515 10.86 -23.81 -4.75
N HIS A 516 9.87 -22.96 -4.97
CA HIS A 516 9.55 -22.28 -6.22
C HIS A 516 9.13 -20.82 -5.93
N PRO A 517 10.09 -19.92 -5.69
CA PRO A 517 9.78 -18.60 -5.15
C PRO A 517 9.21 -17.62 -6.20
N VAL A 518 9.28 -17.94 -7.49
CA VAL A 518 8.86 -17.05 -8.59
C VAL A 518 7.42 -17.33 -8.99
N ALA A 519 6.53 -16.35 -8.90
CA ALA A 519 5.18 -16.47 -9.44
C ALA A 519 5.19 -16.45 -10.98
N ILE A 520 4.35 -17.28 -11.59
CA ILE A 520 4.21 -17.38 -13.04
C ILE A 520 2.74 -17.44 -13.46
N GLU A 521 2.50 -16.97 -14.68
CA GLU A 521 1.29 -17.25 -15.44
C GLU A 521 1.57 -18.39 -16.43
N TYR A 522 0.68 -19.37 -16.51
CA TYR A 522 0.80 -20.48 -17.45
C TYR A 522 -0.56 -21.06 -17.82
N ASN A 523 -0.59 -21.83 -18.90
CA ASN A 523 -1.75 -22.64 -19.28
C ASN A 523 -1.95 -23.77 -18.26
N SER A 524 -2.92 -23.60 -17.36
CA SER A 524 -3.23 -24.56 -16.30
C SER A 524 -4.40 -25.47 -16.70
N PRO A 525 -4.17 -26.76 -17.03
CA PRO A 525 -5.24 -27.69 -17.42
C PRO A 525 -6.25 -27.91 -16.29
N ASP A 526 -5.77 -27.98 -15.04
CA ASP A 526 -6.60 -28.22 -13.86
C ASP A 526 -7.59 -27.06 -13.61
N LYS A 527 -7.12 -25.82 -13.83
CA LYS A 527 -7.95 -24.61 -13.73
C LYS A 527 -8.69 -24.27 -15.03
N LYS A 528 -8.52 -25.08 -16.10
CA LYS A 528 -9.01 -24.82 -17.46
C LYS A 528 -8.63 -23.43 -18.00
N LEU A 529 -7.54 -22.86 -17.50
CA LEU A 529 -7.08 -21.54 -17.89
C LEU A 529 -6.24 -21.62 -19.17
N LYS A 530 -6.50 -20.68 -20.08
CA LYS A 530 -5.69 -20.45 -21.28
C LYS A 530 -5.12 -19.03 -21.24
N ALA A 531 -3.90 -18.92 -20.75
CA ALA A 531 -3.14 -17.67 -20.76
C ALA A 531 -2.42 -17.48 -22.11
N ASP A 532 -2.23 -16.23 -22.52
CA ASP A 532 -1.29 -15.91 -23.58
C ASP A 532 0.13 -15.97 -22.99
N ILE A 533 0.93 -16.93 -23.47
CA ILE A 533 2.33 -17.10 -23.05
C ILE A 533 3.31 -16.73 -24.16
N SER A 534 2.81 -16.06 -25.21
CA SER A 534 3.58 -15.71 -26.41
C SER A 534 4.01 -14.24 -26.45
N ASP A 535 3.45 -13.42 -25.55
CA ASP A 535 3.71 -12.00 -25.38
C ASP A 535 4.90 -11.71 -24.43
N GLY A 536 5.38 -12.72 -23.70
CA GLY A 536 6.51 -12.62 -22.76
C GLY A 536 7.91 -12.71 -23.39
N GLU A 537 8.88 -12.08 -22.72
CA GLU A 537 10.32 -12.28 -22.92
C GLU A 537 11.01 -12.45 -21.57
N GLY A 538 10.56 -13.49 -20.85
CA GLY A 538 10.96 -13.82 -19.50
C GLY A 538 12.20 -14.71 -19.44
N TYR A 539 12.96 -14.54 -18.37
CA TYR A 539 14.11 -15.38 -18.07
C TYR A 539 14.14 -15.80 -16.61
N ILE A 540 14.68 -16.98 -16.33
CA ILE A 540 14.98 -17.45 -14.98
C ILE A 540 16.44 -17.86 -14.86
N SER A 541 17.03 -17.66 -13.68
CA SER A 541 18.39 -18.08 -13.37
C SER A 541 18.55 -18.44 -11.90
N PHE A 542 19.34 -19.47 -11.60
CA PHE A 542 19.68 -19.78 -10.21
C PHE A 542 20.73 -18.82 -9.63
N ARG A 543 21.78 -18.49 -10.42
CA ARG A 543 22.93 -17.68 -9.98
C ARG A 543 22.92 -16.25 -10.51
N GLY A 544 21.98 -15.92 -11.38
CA GLY A 544 21.92 -14.65 -12.08
C GLY A 544 23.03 -14.48 -13.14
N THR A 545 23.70 -15.55 -13.55
CA THR A 545 24.78 -15.53 -14.56
C THR A 545 24.51 -16.39 -15.79
N SER A 546 23.63 -17.40 -15.66
CA SER A 546 23.18 -18.26 -16.77
C SER A 546 21.67 -18.25 -16.80
N TRP A 547 21.09 -17.79 -17.91
CA TRP A 547 19.67 -17.48 -18.01
C TRP A 547 18.99 -18.37 -19.03
N GLU A 548 17.80 -18.84 -18.66
CA GLU A 548 16.94 -19.69 -19.47
C GLU A 548 15.67 -18.93 -19.82
N ARG A 549 15.24 -18.98 -21.09
CA ARG A 549 14.03 -18.28 -21.56
C ARG A 549 12.78 -19.10 -21.22
N VAL A 550 11.92 -18.58 -20.36
CA VAL A 550 10.86 -19.38 -19.71
C VAL A 550 9.72 -19.76 -20.67
N GLU A 551 9.42 -18.93 -21.67
CA GLU A 551 8.39 -19.21 -22.67
C GLU A 551 8.80 -20.39 -23.56
N GLU A 552 10.09 -20.59 -23.76
CA GLU A 552 10.64 -21.69 -24.56
C GLU A 552 10.72 -22.98 -23.77
N SER A 553 11.27 -22.92 -22.55
CA SER A 553 11.64 -24.10 -21.78
C SER A 553 10.59 -24.55 -20.76
N GLN A 554 9.84 -23.61 -20.18
CA GLN A 554 8.87 -23.84 -19.10
C GLN A 554 7.41 -23.60 -19.55
N LYS A 555 7.20 -22.97 -20.73
CA LYS A 555 5.87 -22.67 -21.29
C LYS A 555 5.01 -21.80 -20.36
N CYS A 556 5.65 -20.77 -19.79
CA CYS A 556 5.02 -19.81 -18.89
C CYS A 556 5.61 -18.41 -19.07
N ASN A 557 4.90 -17.40 -18.57
CA ASN A 557 5.41 -16.04 -18.38
C ASN A 557 5.74 -15.82 -16.90
N VAL A 558 6.81 -15.09 -16.60
CA VAL A 558 7.08 -14.65 -15.22
C VAL A 558 6.17 -13.49 -14.83
N CYS A 559 5.63 -13.51 -13.60
CA CYS A 559 4.85 -12.40 -13.08
C CYS A 559 5.76 -11.26 -12.59
N LEU A 560 6.22 -10.45 -13.54
CA LEU A 560 7.02 -9.26 -13.29
C LEU A 560 6.41 -8.13 -14.10
N LYS A 561 6.26 -6.95 -13.49
CA LYS A 561 5.69 -5.75 -14.11
C LYS A 561 6.67 -4.60 -14.01
N ALA A 562 6.66 -3.69 -14.97
CA ALA A 562 7.45 -2.46 -14.96
C ALA A 562 6.55 -1.24 -15.14
N TYR A 563 6.77 -0.19 -14.34
CA TYR A 563 5.95 1.00 -14.33
C TYR A 563 6.77 2.23 -14.71
N THR A 564 6.29 2.99 -15.70
CA THR A 564 6.98 4.17 -16.22
C THR A 564 6.11 5.42 -16.13
N ARG A 565 6.79 6.57 -16.22
CA ARG A 565 6.19 7.91 -16.36
C ARG A 565 6.72 8.61 -17.61
N ASP A 566 5.99 9.62 -18.02
CA ASP A 566 6.30 10.50 -19.14
C ASP A 566 7.05 11.70 -18.56
N ARG A 567 8.30 11.92 -18.98
CA ARG A 567 9.13 13.00 -18.42
C ARG A 567 8.52 14.39 -18.61
N GLU A 568 7.87 14.63 -19.75
CA GLU A 568 7.29 15.94 -20.09
C GLU A 568 6.06 16.32 -19.26
N ARG A 569 5.39 15.36 -18.61
CA ARG A 569 4.23 15.64 -17.76
C ARG A 569 4.63 16.16 -16.38
N GLU A 570 5.75 15.66 -15.86
CA GLU A 570 6.30 16.08 -14.55
C GLU A 570 6.88 17.51 -14.61
N GLU A 571 7.55 17.88 -15.70
CA GLU A 571 8.09 19.25 -15.88
C GLU A 571 7.03 20.36 -15.86
N LYS A 572 5.74 20.02 -15.99
CA LYS A 572 4.61 20.95 -15.90
C LYS A 572 4.02 21.07 -14.49
N HIS A 573 4.29 20.11 -13.59
CA HIS A 573 3.89 20.17 -12.19
C HIS A 573 4.96 20.85 -11.33
N GLU A 574 6.24 20.78 -11.73
CA GLU A 574 7.35 21.45 -11.03
C GLU A 574 7.54 22.95 -11.41
N ARG A 575 6.70 23.51 -12.29
CA ARG A 575 6.69 24.93 -12.70
C ARG A 575 5.37 25.57 -12.33
#